data_AF-A0A6P8T2V1-F1
#
_entry.id   AF-A0A6P8T2V1-F1
#
_cell.length_a   1.000
_cell.length_b   1.000
_cell.length_c   1.000
_cell.angle_alpha   90.00
_cell.angle_beta   90.00
_cell.angle_gamma   90.00
#
_symmetry.space_group_name_H-M   'P 1'
#
loop_
_entity.id
_entity.type
_entity.pdbx_description
1 polymer ?
#
loop_
_entity_poly.entity_id
_entity_poly.type
_entity_poly.pdbx_seq_one_letter_code
_entity_poly.pdbx_strand_id
1 'polypeptide(L)'
;MNARHDPFHHQAERTACSLTSFFVSCLLLPAVLLQVCVSSLLQKPGMDLADTYITFIRQNQDILRDRVNDELYTEKVFEQWYSSSVKLVCVWLTDRMDLQLHVYQLKTLIKIVKKTYRDFRLQGVLDVSLNNKSYETVYNRLTVEEATAAVKSGDGLQGISMRDSDQEDD
;
A
#
# COMPACT_ATOMS: atom_id res chain seq x y z
N MET A 1 16.44 44.53 -0.54
CA MET A 1 16.66 43.55 -1.63
C MET A 1 15.56 42.50 -1.53
N ASN A 2 14.47 42.68 -2.28
CA ASN A 2 13.38 41.70 -2.30
C ASN A 2 13.76 40.60 -3.29
N ALA A 3 13.99 39.39 -2.77
CA ALA A 3 14.06 38.19 -3.59
C ALA A 3 12.73 38.08 -4.34
N ARG A 4 12.76 38.19 -5.66
CA ARG A 4 11.61 37.86 -6.50
C ARG A 4 11.32 36.38 -6.24
N HIS A 5 10.18 36.08 -5.63
CA HIS A 5 9.65 34.73 -5.56
C HIS A 5 9.35 34.30 -7.00
N ASP A 6 10.26 33.52 -7.58
CA ASP A 6 10.14 33.03 -8.95
C ASP A 6 9.12 31.88 -8.99
N PRO A 7 7.96 32.06 -9.66
CA PRO A 7 6.90 31.03 -9.70
C PRO A 7 7.39 29.72 -10.31
N PHE A 8 8.37 29.78 -11.22
CA PHE A 8 8.93 28.62 -11.89
C PHE A 8 9.81 27.77 -10.96
N HIS A 9 10.53 28.40 -10.03
CA HIS A 9 11.33 27.67 -9.04
C HIS A 9 10.42 26.91 -8.07
N HIS A 10 9.31 27.52 -7.67
CA HIS A 10 8.35 26.89 -6.79
C HIS A 10 7.58 25.75 -7.48
N GLN A 11 7.24 25.90 -8.77
CA GLN A 11 6.64 24.82 -9.57
C GLN A 11 7.62 23.65 -9.80
N ALA A 12 8.91 23.93 -10.03
CA ALA A 12 9.94 22.91 -10.18
C ALA A 12 10.18 22.13 -8.88
N GLU A 13 10.25 22.80 -7.73
CA GLU A 13 10.34 22.14 -6.42
C GLU A 13 9.09 21.30 -6.09
N ARG A 14 7.89 21.78 -6.41
CA ARG A 14 6.63 21.03 -6.23
C ARG A 14 6.59 19.76 -7.08
N THR A 15 7.02 19.86 -8.34
CA THR A 15 7.09 18.73 -9.27
C THR A 15 8.19 17.75 -8.85
N ALA A 16 9.35 18.23 -8.42
CA ALA A 16 10.44 17.40 -7.92
C ALA A 16 10.07 16.66 -6.62
N CYS A 17 9.42 17.32 -5.66
CA CYS A 17 9.01 16.71 -4.39
C CYS A 17 7.94 15.63 -4.61
N SER A 18 6.95 15.91 -5.46
CA SER A 18 5.90 14.98 -5.88
C SER A 18 6.46 13.76 -6.62
N LEU A 19 7.39 13.96 -7.56
CA LEU A 19 8.06 12.87 -8.24
C LEU A 19 8.94 12.06 -7.28
N THR A 20 9.71 12.70 -6.39
CA THR A 20 10.55 11.96 -5.44
C THR A 20 9.73 11.11 -4.47
N SER A 21 8.63 11.60 -3.90
CA SER A 21 7.79 10.78 -3.01
C SER A 21 7.11 9.64 -3.78
N PHE A 22 6.57 9.91 -4.96
CA PHE A 22 5.96 8.89 -5.84
C PHE A 22 6.97 7.82 -6.27
N PHE A 23 8.19 8.24 -6.68
CA PHE A 23 9.26 7.34 -7.08
C PHE A 23 9.78 6.52 -5.89
N VAL A 24 9.97 7.11 -4.70
CA VAL A 24 10.50 6.36 -3.54
C VAL A 24 9.47 5.34 -3.04
N SER A 25 8.17 5.67 -3.00
CA SER A 25 7.14 4.70 -2.62
C SER A 25 6.90 3.61 -3.67
N CYS A 26 6.91 3.96 -4.95
CA CYS A 26 6.84 2.98 -6.04
C CYS A 26 8.12 2.15 -6.18
N LEU A 27 9.28 2.58 -5.65
CA LEU A 27 10.52 1.81 -5.61
C LEU A 27 10.62 0.91 -4.36
N LEU A 28 10.06 1.34 -3.22
CA LEU A 28 10.06 0.53 -2.00
C LEU A 28 9.06 -0.63 -2.04
N LEU A 29 7.90 -0.49 -2.69
CA LEU A 29 6.97 -1.62 -2.82
C LEU A 29 7.57 -2.81 -3.59
N PRO A 30 8.27 -2.63 -4.73
CA PRO A 30 9.07 -3.69 -5.36
C PRO A 30 10.10 -4.31 -4.42
N ALA A 31 10.81 -3.51 -3.60
CA ALA A 31 11.77 -4.03 -2.63
C ALA A 31 11.09 -4.85 -1.52
N VAL A 32 9.92 -4.42 -1.04
CA VAL A 32 9.09 -5.17 -0.08
C VAL A 32 8.58 -6.47 -0.72
N LEU A 33 8.09 -6.44 -1.95
CA LEU A 33 7.62 -7.62 -2.67
C LEU A 33 8.75 -8.60 -2.97
N LEU A 34 9.95 -8.10 -3.28
CA LEU A 34 11.17 -8.90 -3.40
C LEU A 34 11.53 -9.53 -2.05
N GLN A 35 11.49 -8.76 -0.95
CA GLN A 35 11.75 -9.28 0.39
C GLN A 35 10.72 -10.34 0.81
N VAL A 36 9.43 -10.14 0.51
CA VAL A 36 8.37 -11.14 0.73
C VAL A 36 8.65 -12.40 -0.09
N CYS A 37 9.12 -12.26 -1.34
CA CYS A 37 9.49 -13.37 -2.22
C CYS A 37 10.76 -14.11 -1.75
N VAL A 38 11.74 -13.41 -1.15
CA VAL A 38 12.98 -13.99 -0.60
C VAL A 38 12.75 -14.57 0.80
N SER A 39 11.77 -14.08 1.55
CA SER A 39 11.36 -14.64 2.85
C SER A 39 10.84 -16.07 2.74
N SER A 40 10.34 -16.48 1.57
CA SER A 40 10.04 -17.89 1.27
C SER A 40 11.28 -18.78 1.12
N LEU A 41 12.47 -18.20 0.94
CA LEU A 41 13.70 -18.93 0.59
C LEU A 41 14.74 -19.00 1.73
N LEU A 42 14.96 -17.95 2.54
CA LEU A 42 16.18 -17.91 3.38
C LEU A 42 16.12 -17.25 4.78
N GLN A 43 15.08 -16.52 5.20
CA GLN A 43 15.09 -15.90 6.54
C GLN A 43 13.69 -15.72 7.08
N LYS A 44 13.51 -15.84 8.42
CA LYS A 44 12.34 -15.28 9.10
C LYS A 44 12.43 -13.76 8.98
N PRO A 45 11.62 -13.11 8.14
CA PRO A 45 11.55 -11.65 8.16
C PRO A 45 11.11 -11.16 9.55
N GLY A 46 11.67 -10.04 9.99
CA GLY A 46 11.21 -9.35 11.19
C GLY A 46 9.69 -9.15 11.12
N MET A 47 9.02 -9.28 12.25
CA MET A 47 7.56 -9.14 12.36
C MET A 47 7.02 -7.74 11.96
N ASP A 48 7.89 -6.81 11.59
CA ASP A 48 7.63 -5.40 11.39
C ASP A 48 7.70 -4.95 9.92
N LEU A 49 7.86 -5.85 8.93
CA LEU A 49 7.98 -5.45 7.52
C LEU A 49 6.75 -4.66 7.04
N ALA A 50 5.55 -5.15 7.36
CA ALA A 50 4.31 -4.45 7.03
C ALA A 50 4.22 -3.10 7.76
N ASP A 51 4.56 -3.06 9.06
CA ASP A 51 4.50 -1.83 9.86
C ASP A 51 5.47 -0.77 9.36
N THR A 52 6.68 -1.18 8.99
CA THR A 52 7.71 -0.31 8.41
C THR A 52 7.23 0.26 7.08
N TYR A 53 6.69 -0.58 6.20
CA TYR A 53 6.11 -0.13 4.94
C TYR A 53 4.96 0.86 5.16
N ILE A 54 4.00 0.55 6.04
CA ILE A 54 2.85 1.42 6.34
C ILE A 54 3.32 2.77 6.90
N THR A 55 4.27 2.75 7.84
CA THR A 55 4.83 3.98 8.43
C THR A 55 5.49 4.84 7.36
N PHE A 56 6.25 4.21 6.46
CA PHE A 56 6.86 4.91 5.33
C PHE A 56 5.81 5.55 4.40
N ILE A 57 4.72 4.85 4.08
CA ILE A 57 3.63 5.41 3.26
C ILE A 57 3.05 6.65 3.92
N ARG A 58 2.71 6.57 5.22
CA ARG A 58 2.14 7.71 5.97
C ARG A 58 3.06 8.90 6.00
N GLN A 59 4.34 8.70 6.31
CA GLN A 59 5.33 9.78 6.31
C GLN A 59 5.42 10.49 4.96
N ASN A 60 5.31 9.75 3.85
CA ASN A 60 5.33 10.37 2.52
C ASN A 60 4.03 11.08 2.18
N GLN A 61 2.88 10.56 2.63
CA GLN A 61 1.60 11.25 2.51
C GLN A 61 1.63 12.59 3.28
N ASP A 62 2.14 12.58 4.51
CA ASP A 62 2.30 13.77 5.35
C ASP A 62 3.21 14.80 4.68
N ILE A 63 4.37 14.38 4.15
CA ILE A 63 5.27 15.27 3.40
C ILE A 63 4.58 15.85 2.16
N LEU A 64 3.83 15.05 1.40
CA LEU A 64 3.14 15.56 0.21
C LEU A 64 2.06 16.58 0.60
N ARG A 65 1.29 16.31 1.64
CA ARG A 65 0.28 17.22 2.19
C ARG A 65 0.90 18.52 2.72
N ASP A 66 2.05 18.45 3.38
CA ASP A 66 2.75 19.61 3.93
C ASP A 66 3.44 20.49 2.87
N ARG A 67 3.85 19.88 1.75
CA ARG A 67 4.66 20.56 0.71
C ARG A 67 3.85 21.01 -0.51
N VAL A 68 2.67 20.42 -0.73
CA VAL A 68 1.85 20.68 -1.92
C VAL A 68 0.50 21.28 -1.53
N ASN A 69 0.33 22.57 -1.79
CA ASN A 69 -0.89 23.31 -1.44
C ASN A 69 -2.04 23.14 -2.46
N ASP A 70 -1.82 22.48 -3.60
CA ASP A 70 -2.86 22.23 -4.61
C ASP A 70 -3.59 20.92 -4.27
N GLU A 71 -4.79 21.05 -3.72
CA GLU A 71 -5.61 19.94 -3.25
C GLU A 71 -5.95 18.94 -4.37
N LEU A 72 -6.40 19.45 -5.52
CA LEU A 72 -6.81 18.61 -6.66
C LEU A 72 -5.62 17.86 -7.27
N TYR A 73 -4.44 18.49 -7.27
CA TYR A 73 -3.22 17.82 -7.69
C TYR A 73 -2.81 16.72 -6.70
N THR A 74 -2.87 17.01 -5.40
CA THR A 74 -2.55 16.04 -4.34
C THR A 74 -3.47 14.83 -4.38
N GLU A 75 -4.78 15.03 -4.54
CA GLU A 75 -5.77 13.95 -4.71
C GLU A 75 -5.42 13.04 -5.91
N LYS A 76 -5.10 13.63 -7.07
CA LYS A 76 -4.70 12.86 -8.27
C LYS A 76 -3.42 12.07 -8.06
N VAL A 77 -2.43 12.63 -7.36
CA VAL A 77 -1.19 11.93 -7.03
C VAL A 77 -1.49 10.72 -6.14
N PHE A 78 -2.33 10.88 -5.12
CA PHE A 78 -2.73 9.78 -4.24
C PHE A 78 -3.54 8.70 -4.96
N GLU A 79 -4.44 9.08 -5.85
CA GLU A 79 -5.20 8.15 -6.67
C GLU A 79 -4.28 7.30 -7.57
N GLN A 80 -3.34 7.95 -8.29
CA GLN A 80 -2.38 7.26 -9.15
C GLN A 80 -1.43 6.38 -8.36
N TRP A 81 -0.96 6.86 -7.20
CA TRP A 81 -0.06 6.11 -6.33
C TRP A 81 -0.74 4.87 -5.75
N TYR A 82 -1.96 5.00 -5.23
CA TYR A 82 -2.75 3.87 -4.77
C TYR A 82 -2.96 2.83 -5.89
N SER A 83 -3.45 3.28 -7.04
CA SER A 83 -3.75 2.41 -8.19
C SER A 83 -2.51 1.65 -8.65
N SER A 84 -1.36 2.33 -8.74
CA SER A 84 -0.09 1.71 -9.12
C SER A 84 0.39 0.69 -8.09
N SER A 85 0.24 1.01 -6.80
CA SER A 85 0.66 0.14 -5.69
C SER A 85 -0.14 -1.16 -5.66
N VAL A 86 -1.47 -1.05 -5.74
CA VAL A 86 -2.36 -2.22 -5.75
C VAL A 86 -2.16 -3.05 -7.01
N LYS A 87 -1.94 -2.41 -8.17
CA LYS A 87 -1.64 -3.12 -9.41
C LYS A 87 -0.36 -3.95 -9.30
N LEU A 88 0.69 -3.44 -8.64
CA LEU A 88 1.92 -4.19 -8.45
C LEU A 88 1.72 -5.43 -7.59
N VAL A 89 0.95 -5.32 -6.50
CA VAL A 89 0.58 -6.47 -5.66
C VAL A 89 -0.27 -7.47 -6.45
N CYS A 90 -1.21 -6.98 -7.27
CA CYS A 90 -2.04 -7.81 -8.14
C CYS A 90 -1.20 -8.62 -9.13
N VAL A 91 -0.25 -7.97 -9.84
CA VAL A 91 0.66 -8.65 -10.76
C VAL A 91 1.50 -9.68 -10.02
N TRP A 92 2.08 -9.31 -8.88
CA TRP A 92 2.89 -10.21 -8.06
C TRP A 92 2.10 -11.45 -7.62
N LEU A 93 0.83 -11.31 -7.24
CA LEU A 93 -0.04 -12.45 -6.89
C LEU A 93 -0.45 -13.27 -8.12
N THR A 94 -0.63 -12.62 -9.26
CA THR A 94 -1.04 -13.26 -10.51
C THR A 94 0.09 -14.12 -11.09
N ASP A 95 1.34 -13.66 -11.00
CA ASP A 95 2.52 -14.43 -11.43
C ASP A 95 2.74 -15.70 -10.59
N ARG A 96 2.02 -15.86 -9.47
CA ARG A 96 2.09 -17.00 -8.56
C ARG A 96 0.69 -17.49 -8.16
N MET A 97 -0.25 -17.56 -9.11
CA MET A 97 -1.61 -18.06 -8.81
C MET A 97 -1.65 -19.53 -8.39
N ASP A 98 -0.73 -20.31 -8.95
CA ASP A 98 -0.57 -21.75 -8.77
C ASP A 98 0.29 -22.12 -7.56
N LEU A 99 0.86 -21.12 -6.86
CA LEU A 99 1.61 -21.32 -5.62
C LEU A 99 0.78 -20.88 -4.41
N GLN A 100 0.73 -21.71 -3.38
CA GLN A 100 0.10 -21.33 -2.11
C GLN A 100 0.98 -20.34 -1.35
N LEU A 101 0.39 -19.25 -0.83
CA LEU A 101 1.12 -18.29 0.00
C LEU A 101 1.50 -18.88 1.36
N HIS A 102 2.73 -18.61 1.80
CA HIS A 102 3.13 -18.92 3.17
C HIS A 102 2.36 -18.02 4.16
N VAL A 103 2.02 -18.54 5.35
CA VAL A 103 1.20 -17.84 6.37
C VAL A 103 1.76 -16.46 6.72
N TYR A 104 3.09 -16.32 6.80
CA TYR A 104 3.71 -15.01 7.02
C TYR A 104 3.47 -14.04 5.85
N GLN A 105 3.64 -14.49 4.61
CA GLN A 105 3.43 -13.65 3.41
C GLN A 105 1.98 -13.20 3.36
N LEU A 106 1.05 -14.11 3.66
CA LEU A 106 -0.36 -13.84 3.75
C LEU A 106 -0.67 -12.77 4.81
N LYS A 107 -0.20 -12.94 6.06
CA LYS A 107 -0.38 -11.92 7.12
C LYS A 107 0.16 -10.55 6.72
N THR A 108 1.36 -10.52 6.13
CA THR A 108 2.01 -9.28 5.70
C THR A 108 1.23 -8.59 4.58
N LEU A 109 0.82 -9.33 3.55
CA LEU A 109 0.06 -8.79 2.42
C LEU A 109 -1.33 -8.30 2.85
N ILE A 110 -2.04 -9.06 3.68
CA ILE A 110 -3.33 -8.65 4.26
C ILE A 110 -3.17 -7.32 4.99
N LYS A 111 -2.16 -7.23 5.87
CA LYS A 111 -1.92 -6.02 6.67
C LYS A 111 -1.59 -4.81 5.79
N ILE A 112 -0.71 -4.98 4.79
CA ILE A 112 -0.35 -3.92 3.84
C ILE A 112 -1.60 -3.47 3.06
N VAL A 113 -2.31 -4.40 2.43
CA VAL A 113 -3.47 -4.07 1.58
C VAL A 113 -4.57 -3.36 2.38
N LYS A 114 -4.91 -3.85 3.58
CA LYS A 114 -5.93 -3.21 4.44
C LYS A 114 -5.50 -1.82 4.89
N LYS A 115 -4.28 -1.67 5.41
CA LYS A 115 -3.82 -0.39 5.95
C LYS A 115 -3.61 0.64 4.85
N THR A 116 -3.04 0.24 3.72
CA THR A 116 -2.93 1.11 2.53
C THR A 116 -4.30 1.52 2.01
N TYR A 117 -5.29 0.63 1.90
CA TYR A 117 -6.65 1.03 1.51
C TYR A 117 -7.21 2.12 2.43
N ARG A 118 -7.15 1.90 3.75
CA ARG A 118 -7.65 2.85 4.75
C ARG A 118 -6.90 4.19 4.71
N ASP A 119 -5.58 4.15 4.67
CA ASP A 119 -4.74 5.36 4.68
C ASP A 119 -5.02 6.22 3.44
N PHE A 120 -5.15 5.62 2.25
CA PHE A 120 -5.47 6.38 1.03
C PHE A 120 -6.92 6.86 0.98
N ARG A 121 -7.88 6.12 1.56
CA ARG A 121 -9.25 6.59 1.73
C ARG A 121 -9.31 7.86 2.60
N LEU A 122 -8.55 7.88 3.70
CA LEU A 122 -8.46 9.05 4.59
C LEU A 122 -7.80 10.26 3.91
N GLN A 123 -7.00 10.03 2.86
CA GLN A 123 -6.39 11.10 2.07
C GLN A 123 -7.31 11.65 0.96
N GLY A 124 -8.54 11.15 0.82
CA GLY A 124 -9.53 11.65 -0.15
C GLY A 124 -9.60 10.87 -1.46
N VAL A 125 -8.91 9.73 -1.59
CA VAL A 125 -9.05 8.88 -2.79
C VAL A 125 -10.46 8.30 -2.83
N LEU A 126 -11.15 8.50 -3.95
CA LEU A 126 -12.54 8.08 -4.13
C LEU A 126 -12.71 6.56 -4.11
N ASP A 127 -13.84 6.09 -3.59
CA ASP A 127 -14.15 4.66 -3.50
C ASP A 127 -14.13 3.95 -4.85
N VAL A 128 -14.50 4.63 -5.95
CA VAL A 128 -14.42 4.06 -7.30
C VAL A 128 -12.98 3.74 -7.72
N SER A 129 -12.02 4.55 -7.28
CA SER A 129 -10.60 4.36 -7.58
C SER A 129 -9.94 3.39 -6.59
N LEU A 130 -10.41 3.38 -5.34
CA LEU A 130 -10.01 2.40 -4.32
C LEU A 130 -10.45 0.98 -4.71
N ASN A 131 -11.70 0.82 -5.13
CA ASN A 131 -12.30 -0.47 -5.51
C ASN A 131 -12.06 -0.81 -6.98
N ASN A 132 -10.84 -0.58 -7.47
CA ASN A 132 -10.48 -0.92 -8.83
C ASN A 132 -10.32 -2.45 -9.00
N LYS A 133 -10.35 -2.92 -10.25
CA LYS A 133 -10.26 -4.35 -10.60
C LYS A 133 -9.03 -5.06 -10.01
N SER A 134 -7.90 -4.34 -9.89
CA SER A 134 -6.68 -4.90 -9.27
C SER A 134 -6.89 -5.13 -7.77
N TYR A 135 -7.54 -4.19 -7.07
CA TYR A 135 -7.89 -4.36 -5.66
C TYR A 135 -8.81 -5.56 -5.46
N GLU A 136 -9.90 -5.67 -6.23
CA GLU A 136 -10.84 -6.80 -6.14
C GLU A 136 -10.14 -8.15 -6.32
N THR A 137 -9.23 -8.23 -7.29
CA THR A 137 -8.45 -9.44 -7.56
C THR A 137 -7.56 -9.82 -6.37
N VAL A 138 -6.84 -8.83 -5.82
CA VAL A 138 -6.00 -9.00 -4.62
C VAL A 138 -6.84 -9.41 -3.41
N TYR A 139 -7.95 -8.70 -3.17
CA TYR A 139 -8.87 -8.95 -2.06
C TYR A 139 -9.40 -10.38 -2.09
N ASN A 140 -9.95 -10.80 -3.23
CA ASN A 140 -10.50 -12.14 -3.41
C ASN A 140 -9.45 -13.23 -3.17
N ARG A 141 -8.24 -13.07 -3.72
CA ARG A 141 -7.14 -14.02 -3.51
C ARG A 141 -6.75 -14.13 -2.04
N LEU A 142 -6.55 -13.01 -1.35
CA LEU A 142 -6.13 -13.00 0.05
C LEU A 142 -7.21 -13.58 0.97
N THR A 143 -8.49 -13.30 0.73
CA THR A 143 -9.61 -13.87 1.50
C THR A 143 -9.67 -15.40 1.38
N VAL A 144 -9.47 -15.95 0.17
CA VAL A 144 -9.47 -17.41 -0.03
C VAL A 144 -8.26 -18.08 0.63
N GLU A 145 -7.08 -17.49 0.51
CA GLU A 145 -5.86 -17.98 1.17
C GLU A 145 -5.98 -17.92 2.70
N GLU A 146 -6.60 -16.86 3.25
CA GLU A 146 -6.89 -16.71 4.68
C GLU A 146 -7.79 -17.84 5.18
N ALA A 147 -8.91 -18.07 4.51
CA ALA A 147 -9.82 -19.15 4.85
C ALA A 147 -9.12 -20.51 4.79
N THR A 148 -8.29 -20.73 3.75
CA THR A 148 -7.52 -21.96 3.58
C THR A 148 -6.49 -22.16 4.70
N ALA A 149 -5.81 -21.09 5.13
CA ALA A 149 -4.83 -21.13 6.21
C ALA A 149 -5.50 -21.40 7.57
N ALA A 150 -6.66 -20.78 7.85
CA ALA A 150 -7.42 -20.98 9.08
C ALA A 150 -7.94 -22.42 9.26
N VAL A 151 -8.25 -23.12 8.17
CA VAL A 151 -8.64 -24.54 8.22
C VAL A 151 -7.45 -25.46 8.49
N LYS A 152 -6.25 -25.11 7.97
CA LYS A 152 -5.03 -25.92 8.12
C LYS A 152 -4.34 -25.74 9.48
N SER A 153 -4.46 -24.56 10.07
CA SER A 153 -3.87 -24.21 11.36
C SER A 153 -5.02 -23.94 12.33
N GLY A 154 -5.36 -24.91 13.18
CA GLY A 154 -6.42 -24.78 14.19
C GLY A 154 -6.23 -23.64 15.20
N ASP A 155 -5.10 -22.92 15.13
CA ASP A 155 -4.85 -21.61 15.70
C ASP A 155 -4.99 -20.57 14.58
N GLY A 156 -6.19 -20.01 14.43
CA GLY A 156 -6.51 -18.99 13.43
C GLY A 156 -5.53 -17.82 13.51
N LEU A 157 -5.29 -17.16 12.37
CA LEU A 157 -4.43 -15.98 12.24
C LEU A 157 -4.77 -14.96 13.34
N GLN A 158 -4.04 -14.98 14.46
CA GLN A 158 -4.32 -14.09 15.61
C GLN A 158 -4.43 -12.63 15.15
N GLY A 159 -5.67 -12.11 15.12
CA GLY A 159 -5.98 -10.68 15.01
C GLY A 159 -5.82 -10.00 13.65
N ILE A 160 -5.50 -10.70 12.55
CA ILE A 160 -5.38 -10.09 11.21
C ILE A 160 -6.27 -10.84 10.23
N SER A 161 -7.41 -10.23 9.87
CA SER A 161 -8.36 -10.76 8.89
C SER A 161 -8.61 -9.79 7.75
N MET A 162 -8.87 -10.29 6.53
CA MET A 162 -9.32 -9.49 5.39
C MET A 162 -10.75 -8.95 5.54
N ARG A 163 -11.55 -9.49 6.47
CA ARG A 163 -12.87 -8.94 6.77
C ARG A 163 -12.71 -7.55 7.41
N ASP A 164 -13.58 -6.62 7.03
CA ASP A 164 -13.67 -5.32 7.68
C ASP A 164 -14.13 -5.53 9.11
N SER A 165 -13.26 -5.22 10.06
CA SER A 165 -13.53 -5.27 11.50
C SER A 165 -13.90 -3.88 12.03
N ASP A 166 -14.08 -2.90 11.15
CA ASP A 166 -14.44 -1.51 11.45
C ASP A 166 -15.92 -1.24 11.08
N GLN A 167 -16.83 -2.19 11.32
CA GLN A 167 -18.23 -1.84 11.54
C GLN A 167 -18.30 -1.23 12.95
N GLU A 168 -18.23 0.09 13.03
CA GLU A 168 -18.78 0.83 14.17
C GLU A 168 -20.29 0.55 14.17
N ASP A 169 -20.78 -0.17 15.17
CA ASP A 169 -22.21 -0.27 15.46
C ASP A 169 -22.76 1.14 15.71
N ASP A 170 -23.89 1.46 15.09
CA ASP A 170 -24.62 2.75 15.14
C ASP A 170 -24.82 3.32 16.56
#